data_AF-A0A839UJ94-F1
#
_entry.id   AF-A0A839UJ94-F1
#
_cell.length_a   1.000
_cell.length_b   1.000
_cell.length_c   1.000
_cell.angle_alpha   90.00
_cell.angle_beta   90.00
_cell.angle_gamma   90.00
#
_symmetry.space_group_name_H-M   'P 1'
#
loop_
_entity.id
_entity.type
_entity.pdbx_description
1 polymer ?
#
loop_
_entity_poly.entity_id
_entity_poly.type
_entity_poly.pdbx_seq_one_letter_code
_entity_poly.pdbx_strand_id
1 'polypeptide(L)' 'MPNRSMNEETPQAANQTRSLQVTIDGLKANLDCAVEAAVLHGATEWVRLNHPTHYQRLLIRFDDSALLGERRYLH' A
#
# COMPACT_ATOMS: atom_id res chain seq x y z
N MET A 1 23.10 -29.14 46.21
CA MET A 1 23.01 -28.62 44.83
C MET A 1 21.66 -27.95 44.67
N PRO A 2 21.56 -26.60 44.59
CA PRO A 2 20.26 -25.94 44.52
C PRO A 2 19.76 -25.83 43.08
N ASN A 3 18.43 -25.94 42.95
CA ASN A 3 17.62 -25.85 41.74
C ASN A 3 17.96 -24.64 40.87
N ARG A 4 18.18 -24.90 39.57
CA ARG A 4 18.33 -23.90 38.52
C ARG A 4 16.93 -23.45 38.08
N SER A 5 16.47 -22.32 38.60
CA SER A 5 15.24 -21.66 38.16
C SER A 5 15.41 -21.25 36.70
N MET A 6 14.64 -21.85 35.79
CA MET A 6 14.48 -21.36 34.42
C MET A 6 13.67 -20.07 34.50
N ASN A 7 14.33 -18.93 34.35
CA ASN A 7 13.64 -17.70 34.05
C ASN A 7 13.35 -17.70 32.55
N GLU A 8 12.08 -17.93 32.23
CA GLU A 8 11.48 -17.66 30.93
C GLU A 8 11.53 -16.14 30.67
N GLU A 9 12.64 -15.66 30.13
CA GLU A 9 12.66 -14.36 29.47
C GLU A 9 12.20 -14.56 28.02
N THR A 10 10.88 -14.64 27.86
CA THR A 10 10.20 -14.32 26.61
C THR A 10 10.83 -13.05 26.03
N PRO A 11 11.29 -13.04 24.76
CA PRO A 11 11.55 -11.78 24.09
C PRO A 11 10.20 -11.12 23.90
N GLN A 12 9.90 -10.23 24.84
CA GLN A 12 8.84 -9.24 24.79
C GLN A 12 9.05 -8.51 23.46
N ALA A 13 8.36 -8.99 22.42
CA ALA A 13 8.19 -8.30 21.17
C ALA A 13 7.65 -6.94 21.57
N ALA A 14 8.57 -5.97 21.64
CA ALA A 14 8.27 -4.60 21.90
C ALA A 14 7.19 -4.26 20.88
N ASN A 15 5.95 -4.16 21.37
CA ASN A 15 4.86 -3.48 20.72
C ASN A 15 5.38 -2.08 20.45
N GLN A 16 6.09 -1.94 19.34
CA GLN A 16 6.32 -0.67 18.69
C GLN A 16 4.98 -0.28 18.10
N THR A 17 4.05 0.09 18.98
CA THR A 17 3.03 1.06 18.63
C THR A 17 3.80 2.35 18.39
N ARG A 18 4.47 2.43 17.22
CA ARG A 18 4.90 3.68 16.63
C ARG A 18 3.62 4.49 16.62
N SER A 19 3.52 5.45 17.53
CA SER A 19 2.55 6.53 17.49
C SER A 19 2.86 7.31 16.21
N LEU A 20 2.50 6.73 15.06
CA LEU A 20 2.50 7.40 13.78
C LEU A 20 1.49 8.52 13.97
N GLN A 21 1.99 9.74 14.03
CA GLN A 21 1.15 10.91 14.03
C GLN A 21 0.39 10.88 12.71
N VAL A 22 -0.82 10.34 12.74
CA VAL A 22 -1.63 10.14 11.54
C VAL A 22 -2.06 11.51 11.05
N THR A 23 -1.42 11.98 9.99
CA THR A 23 -1.83 13.21 9.30
C THR A 23 -2.88 12.89 8.26
N ILE A 24 -3.75 13.86 7.98
CA ILE A 24 -4.75 13.75 6.91
C ILE A 24 -4.05 13.44 5.58
N ASP A 25 -2.90 14.05 5.32
CA ASP A 25 -2.14 13.81 4.10
C ASP A 25 -1.53 12.40 4.05
N GLY A 26 -1.10 11.86 5.19
CA GLY A 26 -0.67 10.47 5.29
C GLY A 26 -1.81 9.48 5.01
N LEU A 27 -3.02 9.78 5.50
CA LEU A 27 -4.20 8.97 5.19
C LEU A 27 -4.57 9.02 3.70
N LYS A 28 -4.48 10.19 3.07
CA LYS A 28 -4.70 10.34 1.62
C LYS A 28 -3.68 9.53 0.83
N ALA A 29 -2.41 9.59 1.20
CA ALA A 29 -1.37 8.80 0.53
C ALA A 29 -1.61 7.29 0.67
N ASN A 30 -2.00 6.83 1.86
CA ASN A 30 -2.34 5.42 2.08
C ASN A 30 -3.56 4.98 1.26
N LEU A 31 -4.58 5.83 1.15
CA LEU A 31 -5.74 5.57 0.31
C LEU A 31 -5.34 5.47 -1.17
N ASP A 32 -4.52 6.40 -1.66
CA ASP A 32 -4.02 6.39 -3.04
C ASP A 32 -3.28 5.06 -3.34
N CYS A 33 -2.37 4.63 -2.45
CA CYS A 33 -1.66 3.37 -2.59
C CYS A 33 -2.60 2.14 -2.56
N ALA A 34 -3.60 2.13 -1.68
CA ALA A 34 -4.54 1.03 -1.58
C ALA A 34 -5.40 0.89 -2.85
N VAL A 35 -5.84 2.02 -3.43
CA VAL A 35 -6.61 2.03 -4.67
C VAL A 35 -5.76 1.56 -5.86
N GLU A 36 -4.50 2.01 -5.94
CA GLU A 36 -3.54 1.53 -6.94
C GLU A 36 -3.35 0.01 -6.87
N ALA A 37 -3.13 -0.53 -5.66
CA ALA A 37 -2.98 -1.96 -5.45
C ALA A 37 -4.24 -2.74 -5.86
N ALA A 38 -5.43 -2.23 -5.53
CA ALA A 38 -6.69 -2.86 -5.91
C ALA A 38 -6.82 -2.99 -7.45
N VAL A 39 -6.46 -1.95 -8.21
CA VAL A 39 -6.44 -2.01 -9.67
C VAL A 39 -5.42 -3.02 -10.19
N LEU A 40 -4.20 -3.03 -9.64
CA LEU A 40 -3.15 -3.99 -10.02
C LEU A 40 -3.57 -5.45 -9.80
N HIS A 41 -4.41 -5.71 -8.80
CA HIS A 41 -4.97 -7.03 -8.51
C HIS A 41 -6.31 -7.33 -9.22
N GLY A 42 -6.71 -6.52 -10.20
CA GLY A 42 -7.87 -6.77 -11.04
C GLY A 42 -9.22 -6.33 -10.46
N ALA A 43 -9.22 -5.62 -9.31
CA ALA A 43 -10.43 -5.06 -8.71
C ALA A 43 -10.84 -3.71 -9.33
N THR A 44 -10.52 -3.50 -10.61
CA THR A 44 -10.74 -2.25 -11.34
C THR A 44 -12.19 -1.79 -11.32
N GLU A 45 -13.15 -2.70 -11.51
CA GLU A 45 -14.59 -2.36 -11.47
C GLU A 45 -15.05 -1.93 -10.08
N TRP A 46 -14.52 -2.57 -9.02
CA TRP A 46 -14.82 -2.15 -7.65
C TRP A 46 -14.27 -0.74 -7.37
N VAL A 47 -13.05 -0.44 -7.83
CA VAL A 47 -12.45 0.89 -7.73
C VAL A 47 -13.26 1.93 -8.51
N ARG A 48 -13.72 1.60 -9.72
CA ARG A 48 -14.56 2.49 -10.55
C ARG A 48 -15.86 2.88 -9.86
N LEU A 49 -16.50 1.95 -9.16
CA LEU A 49 -17.78 2.18 -8.48
C LEU A 49 -17.62 2.93 -7.14
N ASN A 50 -16.57 2.63 -6.37
CA ASN A 50 -16.42 3.14 -4.99
C ASN A 50 -15.47 4.34 -4.88
N HIS A 51 -14.51 4.47 -5.80
CA HIS A 51 -13.48 5.51 -5.78
C HIS A 51 -13.31 6.18 -7.16
N PRO A 52 -14.38 6.78 -7.73
CA PRO A 52 -14.39 7.26 -9.12
C PRO A 52 -13.32 8.32 -9.43
N THR A 53 -13.04 9.23 -8.50
CA THR A 53 -11.98 10.24 -8.66
C THR A 53 -10.58 9.60 -8.75
N HIS A 54 -10.34 8.55 -7.97
CA HIS A 54 -9.06 7.83 -8.01
C HIS A 54 -8.96 7.03 -9.31
N TYR A 55 -10.05 6.38 -9.71
CA TYR A 55 -10.13 5.67 -10.98
C TYR A 55 -9.81 6.57 -12.19
N GLN A 56 -10.40 7.77 -12.27
CA GLN A 56 -10.08 8.73 -13.35
C GLN A 56 -8.60 9.11 -13.39
N ARG A 57 -8.01 9.40 -12.22
CA ARG A 57 -6.58 9.73 -12.10
C ARG A 57 -5.68 8.57 -12.50
N LEU A 58 -6.08 7.34 -12.19
CA LEU A 58 -5.36 6.14 -12.60
C LEU A 58 -5.45 5.89 -14.10
N LEU A 59 -6.61 6.09 -14.73
CA LEU A 59 -6.76 5.99 -16.18
C LEU A 59 -5.80 6.92 -16.92
N ILE A 60 -5.71 8.19 -16.50
CA ILE A 60 -4.78 9.17 -17.10
C ILE A 60 -3.33 8.67 -16.97
N ARG A 61 -2.94 8.15 -15.81
CA ARG A 61 -1.58 7.61 -15.59
C ARG A 61 -1.29 6.37 -16.43
N PHE A 62 -2.27 5.50 -16.63
CA PHE A 62 -2.11 4.31 -17.47
C PHE A 62 -2.03 4.66 -18.95
N ASP A 63 -2.80 5.64 -19.43
CA ASP A 63 -2.70 6.14 -20.80
C ASP A 63 -1.32 6.75 -21.08
N ASP A 64 -0.79 7.55 -20.15
CA ASP A 64 0.58 8.09 -20.25
C ASP A 64 1.64 6.98 -20.25
N SER A 65 1.42 5.93 -19.46
CA SER A 65 2.34 4.77 -19.36
C SER A 65 2.29 3.90 -20.62
N ALA A 66 1.12 3.73 -21.24
CA ALA A 66 0.94 2.99 -22.49
C ALA A 66 1.66 3.70 -23.65
N LEU A 67 1.54 5.03 -23.73
CA LEU A 67 2.22 5.86 -24.74
C LEU A 67 3.76 5.81 -24.63
N LEU A 68 4.29 5.68 -23.40
CA LEU A 68 5.73 5.53 -23.15
C LEU A 68 6.24 4.09 -23.40
N GLY A 69 5.35 3.11 -23.41
CA GLY A 69 5.64 1.72 -23.80
C GLY A 69 5.82 1.59 -25.31
N GLU A 70 4.94 2.19 -26.11
CA GLU A 70 4.97 2.08 -27.59
C GLU A 70 6.20 2.76 -28.23
N ARG A 71 6.74 3.83 -27.64
CA ARG A 71 7.95 4.49 -28.16
C ARG A 71 9.23 3.65 -28.04
N ARG A 72 9.23 2.54 -27.31
CA ARG A 72 10.39 1.66 -27.17
C ARG A 72 10.42 0.48 -28.16
N TYR A 73 9.43 0.37 -29.04
CA TYR A 73 9.32 -0.71 -30.03
C TYR A 73 9.37 -0.26 -31.49
N LEU A 74 9.66 1.00 -31.77
CA LEU A 74 9.97 1.49 -33.11
C LEU A 74 11.48 1.60 -33.26
N HIS A 75 12.14 0.50 -33.62
CA HIS A 75 13.52 0.51 -34.08
C HIS A 75 13.75 -0.49 -35.22
#